data_AF-A0A2J6IZ60-F1
#
_entry.id   AF-A0A2J6IZ60-F1
#
_cell.length_a   1.000
_cell.length_b   1.000
_cell.length_c   1.000
_cell.angle_alpha   90.00
_cell.angle_beta   90.00
_cell.angle_gamma   90.00
#
_symmetry.space_group_name_H-M   'P 1'
#
loop_
_entity.id
_entity.type
_entity.pdbx_description
1 polymer ?
#
loop_
_entity_poly.entity_id
_entity_poly.type
_entity_poly.pdbx_seq_one_letter_code
_entity_poly.pdbx_strand_id
1 'polypeptide(L)'
;MLAPMQGLTNRAMRKVLIDWVRPDTVFTEFVRVSSVSRKRIARSDRIEAGAEHGDVPLVVQLVGHDAAGLIRAAREVRQQGAQHLNLNMGCPYGRMTTGQTGGAMLKSPEKL
;
A
#
# COMPACT_ATOMS: atom_id res chain seq x y z
N MET A 1 4.40 -13.42 -8.50
CA MET A 1 3.93 -12.32 -7.61
C MET A 1 4.56 -12.41 -6.22
N LEU A 2 5.05 -11.30 -5.66
CA LEU A 2 5.47 -11.18 -4.25
C LEU A 2 4.39 -10.47 -3.42
N ALA A 3 3.85 -11.13 -2.39
CA ALA A 3 2.83 -10.55 -1.52
C ALA A 3 3.38 -9.39 -0.67
N PRO A 4 2.55 -8.38 -0.32
CA PRO A 4 2.95 -7.29 0.57
C PRO A 4 3.14 -7.79 2.00
N MET A 5 4.33 -7.60 2.57
CA MET A 5 4.65 -8.01 3.94
C MET A 5 5.39 -6.88 4.65
N GLN A 6 4.72 -6.26 5.63
CA GLN A 6 5.29 -5.19 6.44
C GLN A 6 6.55 -5.64 7.18
N GLY A 7 7.60 -4.83 7.15
CA GLY A 7 8.91 -5.09 7.70
C GLY A 7 9.80 -5.98 6.82
N LEU A 8 9.29 -6.52 5.71
CA LEU A 8 10.01 -7.49 4.88
C LEU A 8 10.13 -7.04 3.42
N THR A 9 9.02 -6.73 2.73
CA THR A 9 9.02 -6.43 1.28
C THR A 9 9.38 -4.97 0.97
N ASN A 10 10.42 -4.46 1.63
CA ASN A 10 11.01 -3.17 1.33
C ASN A 10 11.73 -3.19 -0.04
N ARG A 11 12.20 -2.02 -0.49
CA ARG A 11 12.86 -1.85 -1.80
C ARG A 11 14.01 -2.82 -2.03
N ALA A 12 14.86 -3.04 -1.03
CA ALA A 12 16.02 -3.91 -1.15
C ALA A 12 15.62 -5.38 -1.34
N MET A 13 14.66 -5.85 -0.55
CA MET A 13 14.12 -7.21 -0.69
C MET A 13 13.44 -7.42 -2.05
N ARG A 14 12.65 -6.44 -2.51
CA ARG A 14 12.04 -6.49 -3.86
C ARG A 14 13.11 -6.61 -4.94
N LYS A 15 14.16 -5.79 -4.87
CA LYS A 15 15.27 -5.83 -5.83
C LYS A 15 15.94 -7.20 -5.89
N VAL A 16 16.31 -7.78 -4.74
CA VAL A 16 16.92 -9.12 -4.71
C VAL A 16 15.99 -10.15 -5.36
N LEU A 17 14.69 -10.10 -5.04
CA LEU A 17 13.73 -11.04 -5.58
C LEU A 17 13.52 -10.86 -7.10
N ILE A 18 13.54 -9.63 -7.60
CA ILE A 18 13.46 -9.32 -9.03
C ILE A 18 14.68 -9.89 -9.76
N ASP A 19 15.88 -9.68 -9.23
CA ASP A 19 17.11 -10.14 -9.84
C ASP A 19 17.19 -11.68 -9.88
N TRP A 20 16.67 -12.37 -8.87
CA TRP A 20 16.78 -13.83 -8.72
C TRP A 20 15.61 -14.62 -9.31
N VAL A 21 14.39 -14.19 -9.04
CA VAL A 21 13.16 -14.96 -9.32
C VAL A 21 12.39 -14.38 -10.51
N ARG A 22 12.57 -13.09 -10.82
CA ARG A 22 11.84 -12.36 -11.88
C ARG A 22 10.32 -12.53 -11.78
N PRO A 23 9.71 -12.11 -10.65
CA PRO A 23 8.26 -12.24 -10.47
C PRO A 23 7.52 -11.32 -11.45
N ASP A 24 6.30 -11.71 -11.84
CA ASP A 24 5.46 -10.92 -12.75
C ASP A 24 5.04 -9.56 -12.17
N THR A 25 5.06 -9.43 -10.84
CA THR A 25 4.73 -8.21 -10.12
C THR A 25 5.21 -8.29 -8.67
N VAL A 26 5.47 -7.13 -8.07
CA VAL A 26 5.83 -6.95 -6.67
C VAL A 26 4.96 -5.90 -6.01
N PHE A 27 4.80 -5.98 -4.70
CA PHE A 27 4.00 -5.05 -3.91
C PHE A 27 4.88 -4.25 -2.96
N THR A 28 4.53 -2.99 -2.72
CA THR A 28 5.08 -2.25 -1.58
C THR A 28 4.66 -2.91 -0.26
N GLU A 29 5.36 -2.55 0.82
CA GLU A 29 4.73 -2.57 2.15
C GLU A 29 3.45 -1.70 2.16
N PHE A 30 2.57 -1.88 3.14
CA PHE A 30 1.31 -1.12 3.13
C PHE A 30 1.55 0.36 3.51
N VAL A 31 0.92 1.24 2.74
CA VAL A 31 0.88 2.68 2.99
C VAL A 31 -0.29 2.97 3.90
N ARG A 32 0.00 3.35 5.15
CA ARG A 32 -1.03 3.65 6.14
C ARG A 32 -1.59 5.05 5.93
N VAL A 33 -2.88 5.13 5.62
CA VAL A 33 -3.58 6.39 5.42
C VAL A 33 -4.11 6.93 6.75
N SER A 34 -3.60 8.09 7.16
CA SER A 34 -4.05 8.77 8.37
C SER A 34 -5.38 9.50 8.15
N SER A 35 -6.34 9.27 9.04
CA SER A 35 -7.64 9.99 9.06
C SER A 35 -7.54 11.37 9.74
N VAL A 36 -6.57 11.58 10.63
CA VAL A 36 -6.45 12.81 11.45
C VAL A 36 -5.35 13.77 11.01
N SER A 37 -4.28 13.26 10.37
CA SER A 37 -3.13 14.08 9.99
C SER A 37 -3.37 14.85 8.69
N ARG A 38 -2.84 16.08 8.61
CA ARG A 38 -2.73 16.82 7.34
C ARG A 38 -1.85 16.10 6.32
N LYS A 39 -0.79 15.43 6.78
CA LYS A 39 0.04 14.53 5.97
C LYS A 39 -0.60 13.14 6.00
N ARG A 40 -1.24 12.73 4.90
CA ARG A 40 -2.05 11.51 4.86
C ARG A 40 -1.21 10.24 4.82
N ILE A 41 -0.03 10.30 4.22
CA ILE A 41 0.92 9.18 4.12
C ILE A 41 2.32 9.61 4.58
N ALA A 42 3.14 8.64 4.99
CA ALA A 42 4.49 8.94 5.44
C ALA A 42 5.40 9.40 4.29
N ARG A 43 6.48 10.10 4.60
CA ARG A 43 7.48 10.50 3.60
C ARG A 43 8.16 9.27 2.98
N SER A 44 8.45 8.25 3.78
CA SER A 44 8.99 6.97 3.30
C SER A 44 8.06 6.33 2.27
N ASP A 45 6.76 6.30 2.55
CA ASP A 45 5.75 5.69 1.68
C ASP A 45 5.66 6.41 0.34
N ARG A 46 5.79 7.74 0.33
CA ARG A 46 5.90 8.52 -0.92
C ARG A 46 7.12 8.13 -1.75
N ILE A 47 8.26 7.99 -1.09
CA ILE A 47 9.52 7.61 -1.75
C ILE A 47 9.42 6.17 -2.30
N GLU A 48 8.77 5.27 -1.57
CA GLU A 48 8.54 3.88 -1.99
C GLU A 48 7.51 3.75 -3.12
N ALA A 49 6.49 4.60 -3.15
CA ALA A 49 5.45 4.58 -4.17
C ALA A 49 5.98 4.91 -5.58
N GLY A 50 7.04 5.72 -5.66
CA GLY A 50 7.75 6.06 -6.90
C GLY A 50 8.97 5.19 -7.19
N ALA A 51 9.16 4.07 -6.47
CA ALA A 51 10.32 3.22 -6.70
C ALA A 51 10.17 2.44 -8.02
N GLU A 52 11.12 2.61 -8.92
CA GLU A 52 11.19 1.86 -10.17
C GLU A 52 11.93 0.53 -10.00
N HIS A 53 11.45 -0.50 -10.70
CA HIS A 53 11.94 -1.88 -10.61
C HIS A 53 12.20 -2.48 -12.01
N GLY A 54 12.63 -1.63 -12.95
CA GLY A 54 12.75 -1.99 -14.37
C GLY A 54 11.37 -2.34 -14.94
N ASP A 55 11.30 -3.48 -15.63
CA ASP A 55 10.07 -3.93 -16.31
C ASP A 55 9.08 -4.65 -15.37
N VAL A 56 9.44 -4.88 -14.10
CA VAL A 56 8.56 -5.56 -13.13
C VAL A 56 7.61 -4.52 -12.49
N PRO A 57 6.28 -4.63 -12.70
CA PRO A 57 5.31 -3.69 -12.15
C PRO A 57 5.30 -3.68 -10.62
N LEU A 58 5.34 -2.48 -10.04
CA LEU A 58 5.16 -2.24 -8.61
C LEU A 58 3.72 -1.85 -8.30
N VAL A 59 3.09 -2.60 -7.40
CA VAL A 59 1.75 -2.30 -6.87
C VAL A 59 1.86 -1.65 -5.50
N VAL A 60 1.32 -0.43 -5.39
CA VAL A 60 1.26 0.28 -4.11
C VAL A 60 0.02 -0.15 -3.35
N GLN A 61 0.21 -0.73 -2.16
CA GLN A 61 -0.90 -1.16 -1.32
C GLN A 61 -1.27 -0.08 -0.28
N LEU A 62 -2.49 0.45 -0.34
CA LEU A 62 -3.03 1.38 0.67
C LEU A 62 -3.79 0.63 1.77
N VAL A 63 -3.75 1.15 3.00
CA VAL A 63 -4.60 0.68 4.10
C VAL A 63 -5.17 1.86 4.88
N GLY A 64 -6.48 1.88 5.08
CA GLY A 64 -7.20 2.96 5.75
C GLY A 64 -8.70 2.69 5.81
N HIS A 65 -9.45 3.58 6.46
CA HIS A 65 -10.91 3.47 6.62
C HIS A 65 -11.66 4.77 6.27
N ASP A 66 -10.96 5.88 6.14
CA ASP A 66 -11.52 7.15 5.68
C ASP A 66 -11.46 7.19 4.15
N ALA A 67 -12.61 7.09 3.48
CA ALA A 67 -12.70 7.10 2.01
C ALA A 67 -12.08 8.37 1.41
N ALA A 68 -12.33 9.54 2.00
CA ALA A 68 -11.76 10.79 1.51
C ALA A 68 -10.24 10.82 1.67
N GLY A 69 -9.74 10.25 2.77
CA GLY A 69 -8.32 10.03 3.03
C GLY A 69 -7.68 9.10 2.01
N LEU A 70 -8.33 7.96 1.73
CA LEU A 70 -7.87 6.97 0.76
C LEU A 70 -7.80 7.56 -0.65
N ILE A 71 -8.82 8.30 -1.09
CA ILE A 71 -8.82 8.98 -2.40
C ILE A 71 -7.67 9.99 -2.50
N ARG A 72 -7.42 10.78 -1.44
CA ARG A 72 -6.30 11.72 -1.42
C ARG A 72 -4.96 11.00 -1.46
N ALA A 73 -4.79 9.94 -0.67
CA ALA A 73 -3.57 9.13 -0.65
C ALA A 73 -3.32 8.48 -2.01
N ALA A 74 -4.34 7.93 -2.66
CA ALA A 74 -4.27 7.37 -4.01
C ALA A 74 -3.79 8.41 -5.04
N ARG A 75 -4.31 9.65 -4.97
CA ARG A 75 -3.85 10.75 -5.82
C ARG A 75 -2.40 11.14 -5.51
N GLU A 76 -2.01 11.15 -4.25
CA GLU A 76 -0.65 11.50 -3.81
C GLU A 76 0.38 10.47 -4.29
N VAL A 77 0.13 9.17 -4.11
CA VAL A 77 1.04 8.12 -4.60
C VAL A 77 1.10 8.08 -6.13
N ARG A 78 -0.01 8.36 -6.83
CA ARG A 78 -0.01 8.51 -8.29
C ARG A 78 0.90 9.64 -8.74
N GLN A 79 0.90 10.78 -8.03
CA GLN A 79 1.82 11.89 -8.31
C GLN A 79 3.29 11.53 -8.06
N GLN A 80 3.58 10.51 -7.25
CA GLN A 80 4.94 9.99 -7.06
C GLN A 80 5.35 8.96 -8.13
N GLY A 81 4.45 8.59 -9.06
CA GLY A 81 4.75 7.63 -10.12
C GLY A 81 4.09 6.26 -9.96
N ALA A 82 3.25 6.05 -8.94
CA ALA A 82 2.53 4.78 -8.79
C ALA A 82 1.57 4.54 -9.96
N GLN A 83 1.73 3.41 -10.64
CA GLN A 83 0.89 2.99 -11.78
C GLN A 83 -0.20 2.00 -11.38
N HIS A 84 0.05 1.18 -10.36
CA HIS A 84 -0.90 0.19 -9.86
C HIS A 84 -1.20 0.42 -8.39
N LEU A 85 -2.48 0.32 -8.04
CA LEU A 85 -2.96 0.47 -6.66
C LEU A 85 -3.66 -0.81 -6.21
N ASN A 86 -3.42 -1.18 -4.97
CA ASN A 86 -4.16 -2.20 -4.25
C ASN A 86 -4.71 -1.62 -2.96
N LEU A 87 -5.90 -2.02 -2.56
CA LEU A 87 -6.50 -1.63 -1.29
C LEU A 87 -6.50 -2.84 -0.36
N ASN A 88 -5.79 -2.73 0.76
CA ASN A 88 -5.70 -3.81 1.73
C ASN A 88 -7.04 -3.97 2.45
N MET A 89 -7.71 -5.08 2.15
CA MET A 89 -8.94 -5.54 2.78
C MET A 89 -8.75 -6.88 3.50
N GLY A 90 -7.51 -7.27 3.78
CA GLY A 90 -7.18 -8.59 4.32
C GLY A 90 -6.62 -8.57 5.74
N CYS A 91 -6.06 -7.44 6.20
CA CYS A 91 -5.37 -7.40 7.49
C CYS A 91 -6.34 -7.71 8.66
N PRO A 92 -6.13 -8.80 9.43
CA PRO A 92 -6.98 -9.15 10.57
C PRO A 92 -6.72 -8.26 11.78
N TYR A 93 -5.60 -7.51 11.77
CA TYR A 93 -5.15 -6.59 12.81
C TYR A 93 -5.69 -5.16 12.65
N GLY A 94 -6.82 -4.97 11.96
CA GLY A 94 -7.58 -3.70 12.00
C GLY A 94 -8.00 -3.26 13.41
N ARG A 95 -7.73 -4.07 14.45
CA ARG A 95 -7.96 -3.79 15.87
C ARG A 95 -6.95 -2.83 16.53
N MET A 96 -5.75 -2.63 15.97
CA MET A 96 -4.78 -1.68 16.54
C MET A 96 -4.92 -0.24 16.00
N THR A 97 -5.95 0.02 15.19
CA THR A 97 -6.31 1.36 14.72
C THR A 97 -7.63 1.80 15.32
N THR A 98 -7.80 3.09 15.59
CA THR A 98 -9.01 3.71 16.16
C THR A 98 -10.28 3.63 15.28
N GLY A 99 -10.25 2.82 14.21
CA GLY A 99 -11.34 2.60 13.26
C GLY A 99 -11.19 1.29 12.50
N GLN A 100 -12.28 0.76 11.95
CA GLN A 100 -12.30 -0.51 11.20
C GLN A 100 -11.49 -0.39 9.90
N THR A 101 -10.31 -1.00 9.85
CA THR A 101 -9.45 -1.05 8.66
C THR A 101 -9.22 -2.50 8.21
N GLY A 102 -8.79 -2.69 6.96
CA GLY A 102 -8.46 -4.03 6.45
C GLY A 102 -9.69 -4.93 6.38
N GLY A 103 -9.55 -6.19 6.83
CA GLY A 103 -10.63 -7.18 6.75
C GLY A 103 -11.89 -6.83 7.52
N ALA A 104 -11.84 -5.89 8.46
CA ALA A 104 -13.03 -5.41 9.15
C ALA A 104 -14.02 -4.70 8.20
N MET A 105 -13.53 -4.04 7.14
CA MET A 105 -14.39 -3.34 6.18
C MET A 105 -15.27 -4.31 5.37
N LEU A 106 -14.87 -5.57 5.23
CA LEU A 106 -15.66 -6.60 4.55
C LEU A 106 -16.98 -6.94 5.28
N LYS A 107 -17.15 -6.52 6.54
CA LYS A 107 -18.43 -6.65 7.26
C LYS A 107 -19.49 -5.65 6.80
N SER A 108 -19.09 -4.61 6.08
CA SER A 108 -19.98 -3.58 5.52
C SER A 108 -19.57 -3.24 4.08
N PRO A 109 -19.74 -4.17 3.11
CA PRO A 109 -19.30 -3.98 1.73
C PRO A 109 -19.92 -2.75 1.04
N GLU A 110 -21.10 -2.31 1.49
CA GLU A 110 -21.80 -1.12 0.99
C GLU A 110 -21.06 0.20 1.27
N LYS A 111 -20.03 0.17 2.12
CA LYS A 111 -19.19 1.33 2.48
C LYS A 111 -17.85 1.36 1.75
N LEU A 112 -17.59 0.36 0.89
CA LEU A 112 -16.41 0.30 0.02
C LEU A 112 -16.64 1.16 -1.23
#